data_AF-A0A9Y4TUR3-F1
#
_entry.id   AF-A0A9Y4TUR3-F1
#
_cell.length_a   1.000
_cell.length_b   1.000
_cell.length_c   1.000
_cell.angle_alpha   90.00
_cell.angle_beta   90.00
_cell.angle_gamma   90.00
#
_symmetry.space_group_name_H-M   'P 1'
#
loop_
_entity.id
_entity.type
_entity.pdbx_description
1 polymer ?
#
loop_
_entity_poly.entity_id
_entity_poly.type
_entity_poly.pdbx_seq_one_letter_code
_entity_poly.pdbx_strand_id
1 'polypeptide(L)'
;MEQCAIITQTNKPVGSKILSDSKNTRQVTPELFSLFMKENPFSNKTWDTCAVVGNGGILTNSSCGKTIDSAQFVMRCNLPPLENGYEKHVGIKTDFVTANPSIFFDKYGALSGRRRQFVESLRSYGNSLLLISAFSFAFYTPASVRAFYAIEDFQIPIRPVFLNPEYLQSLALFWRSQGLKSARLSTGIIMASLALELCDDVHLYGFWPFSTHPFSFHNLTNHYYDDRQVKAGFHAMPTEFELLLQLHSQGILRLHLGDCQPGGT
;
A
#
# COMPACT_ATOMS: atom_id res chain seq x y z
N MET A 1 3.39 5.96 -17.44
CA MET A 1 1.99 5.56 -17.73
C MET A 1 1.12 6.82 -17.75
N GLU A 2 0.10 6.91 -18.60
CA GLU A 2 -0.75 8.12 -18.72
C GLU A 2 -1.81 8.26 -17.59
N GLN A 3 -1.97 7.23 -16.75
CA GLN A 3 -3.00 7.15 -15.72
C GLN A 3 -2.44 7.53 -14.34
N CYS A 4 -3.07 8.49 -13.66
CA CYS A 4 -2.73 8.82 -12.27
C CYS A 4 -3.19 7.72 -11.30
N ALA A 5 -2.35 7.37 -10.32
CA ALA A 5 -2.67 6.38 -9.29
C ALA A 5 -3.83 6.79 -8.36
N ILE A 6 -4.06 8.09 -8.16
CA ILE A 6 -5.08 8.62 -7.27
C ILE A 6 -6.22 9.24 -8.08
N ILE A 7 -7.46 8.94 -7.69
CA ILE A 7 -8.64 9.63 -8.19
C ILE A 7 -8.68 11.05 -7.61
N THR A 8 -8.85 12.02 -8.50
CA THR A 8 -8.95 13.44 -8.18
C THR A 8 -10.17 14.04 -8.87
N GLN A 9 -10.58 15.22 -8.40
CA GLN A 9 -11.63 15.99 -9.06
C GLN A 9 -11.24 16.35 -10.50
N THR A 10 -9.95 16.60 -10.76
CA THR A 10 -9.43 16.89 -12.10
C THR A 10 -9.55 15.70 -13.05
N ASN A 11 -9.22 14.47 -12.61
CA ASN A 11 -9.20 13.31 -13.50
C ASN A 11 -10.51 12.50 -13.54
N LYS A 12 -11.43 12.72 -12.59
CA LYS A 12 -12.75 12.10 -12.53
C LYS A 12 -13.85 13.13 -12.20
N PRO A 13 -14.23 13.99 -13.17
CA PRO A 13 -15.30 14.98 -12.97
C PRO A 13 -16.68 14.33 -12.81
N VAL A 14 -17.64 15.08 -12.28
CA VAL A 14 -19.05 14.65 -12.18
C VAL A 14 -19.58 14.17 -13.54
N GLY A 15 -20.31 13.06 -13.54
CA GLY A 15 -20.85 12.44 -14.76
C GLY A 15 -19.87 11.52 -15.50
N SER A 16 -18.57 11.59 -15.20
CA SER A 16 -17.58 10.63 -15.70
C SER A 16 -17.79 9.23 -15.12
N LYS A 17 -17.04 8.26 -15.63
CA LYS A 17 -17.16 6.84 -15.30
C LYS A 17 -15.88 6.32 -14.64
N ILE A 18 -16.04 5.49 -13.62
CA ILE A 18 -14.98 4.70 -13.00
C ILE A 18 -15.21 3.24 -13.40
N LEU A 19 -14.27 2.66 -14.14
CA LEU A 19 -14.29 1.26 -14.54
C LEU A 19 -13.61 0.40 -13.47
N SER A 20 -14.36 -0.47 -12.81
CA SER A 20 -13.82 -1.38 -11.78
C SER A 20 -13.06 -2.55 -12.38
N ASP A 21 -12.30 -3.26 -11.54
CA ASP A 21 -11.55 -4.46 -11.96
C ASP A 21 -12.49 -5.58 -12.41
N SER A 22 -13.70 -5.63 -11.84
CA SER A 22 -14.77 -6.54 -12.25
C SER A 22 -15.51 -6.10 -13.52
N LYS A 23 -14.98 -5.13 -14.27
CA LYS A 23 -15.56 -4.54 -15.49
C LYS A 23 -16.92 -3.87 -15.30
N ASN A 24 -17.30 -3.57 -14.05
CA ASN A 24 -18.50 -2.79 -13.77
C ASN A 24 -18.17 -1.31 -13.89
N THR A 25 -19.12 -0.53 -14.39
CA THR A 25 -18.96 0.92 -14.51
C THR A 25 -19.80 1.63 -13.46
N ARG A 26 -19.21 2.59 -12.76
CA ARG A 26 -19.91 3.49 -11.84
C ARG A 26 -19.81 4.93 -12.36
N GLN A 27 -20.93 5.63 -12.39
CA GLN A 27 -20.92 7.07 -12.68
C GLN A 27 -20.51 7.86 -11.43
N VAL A 28 -19.71 8.91 -11.62
CA VAL A 28 -19.31 9.82 -10.56
C VAL A 28 -20.46 10.79 -10.27
N THR A 29 -21.10 10.64 -9.10
CA THR A 29 -22.14 11.55 -8.61
C THR A 29 -21.53 12.77 -7.91
N PRO A 30 -22.27 13.87 -7.70
CA PRO A 30 -21.79 15.02 -6.92
C PRO A 30 -21.31 14.65 -5.51
N GLU A 31 -22.01 13.73 -4.84
CA GLU A 31 -21.66 13.27 -3.49
C GLU A 31 -20.38 12.44 -3.48
N LEU A 32 -20.10 11.69 -4.55
CA LEU A 32 -18.85 10.93 -4.66
C LEU A 32 -17.68 11.86 -5.03
N PHE A 33 -17.94 12.81 -5.93
CA PHE A 33 -16.97 13.80 -6.38
C PHE A 33 -16.46 14.68 -5.23
N SER A 34 -17.32 15.04 -4.28
CA SER A 34 -16.90 15.85 -3.12
C SER A 34 -15.90 15.13 -2.21
N LEU A 35 -15.82 13.79 -2.25
CA LEU A 35 -14.84 13.01 -1.50
C LEU A 35 -13.47 12.95 -2.18
N PHE A 36 -13.37 13.35 -3.45
CA PHE A 36 -12.12 13.28 -4.20
C PHE A 36 -11.23 14.46 -3.86
N MET A 37 -9.92 14.20 -3.77
CA MET A 37 -8.94 15.27 -3.64
C MET A 37 -8.98 16.16 -4.88
N LYS A 38 -8.81 17.47 -4.69
CA LYS A 38 -8.90 18.44 -5.80
C LYS A 38 -7.89 18.11 -6.91
N GLU A 39 -6.63 17.96 -6.53
CA GLU A 39 -5.49 17.76 -7.44
C GLU A 39 -4.65 16.56 -7.01
N ASN A 40 -3.78 16.09 -7.90
CA ASN A 40 -2.87 14.99 -7.60
C ASN A 40 -1.82 15.46 -6.56
N PRO A 41 -1.72 14.80 -5.38
CA PRO A 41 -0.79 15.21 -4.33
C PRO A 41 0.69 15.01 -4.68
N PHE A 42 0.97 14.34 -5.80
CA PHE A 42 2.31 14.01 -6.30
C PHE A 42 2.73 14.81 -7.53
N SER A 43 1.89 15.74 -8.02
CA SER A 43 2.23 16.58 -9.17
C SER A 43 3.56 17.33 -8.94
N ASN A 44 4.49 17.19 -9.88
CA ASN A 44 5.83 17.81 -9.86
C ASN A 44 6.70 17.44 -8.63
N LYS A 45 6.46 16.27 -8.02
CA LYS A 45 7.30 15.76 -6.94
C LYS A 45 8.07 14.55 -7.40
N THR A 46 9.38 14.62 -7.21
CA THR A 46 10.28 13.46 -7.21
C THR A 46 10.99 13.47 -5.86
N TRP A 47 11.01 12.32 -5.18
CA TRP A 47 11.77 12.16 -3.94
C TRP A 47 13.09 11.45 -4.22
N ASP A 48 14.16 11.88 -3.56
CA ASP A 48 15.48 11.29 -3.73
C ASP A 48 15.48 9.83 -3.27
N THR A 49 14.86 9.56 -2.11
CA THR A 49 14.83 8.21 -1.51
C THR A 49 13.44 7.84 -1.01
N CYS A 50 12.99 6.65 -1.41
CA CYS A 50 11.73 6.07 -0.98
C CYS A 50 11.93 4.69 -0.36
N ALA A 51 11.31 4.46 0.79
CA ALA A 51 11.20 3.15 1.40
C ALA A 51 9.77 2.61 1.21
N VAL A 52 9.64 1.45 0.55
CA VAL A 52 8.39 0.72 0.47
C VAL A 52 8.47 -0.46 1.44
N VAL A 53 7.57 -0.48 2.41
CA VAL A 53 7.53 -1.47 3.47
C VAL A 53 6.34 -2.41 3.24
N GLY A 54 6.67 -3.62 2.80
CA GLY A 54 5.78 -4.77 2.81
C GLY A 54 5.63 -5.34 4.23
N ASN A 55 4.78 -6.35 4.37
CA ASN A 55 4.38 -6.86 5.69
C ASN A 55 5.07 -8.17 6.07
N GLY A 56 5.99 -8.69 5.25
CA GLY A 56 6.56 -10.03 5.41
C GLY A 56 7.25 -10.23 6.76
N GLY A 57 7.12 -11.45 7.32
CA GLY A 57 7.70 -11.82 8.61
C GLY A 57 9.21 -11.68 8.71
N ILE A 58 9.92 -11.58 7.58
CA ILE A 58 11.37 -11.30 7.51
C ILE A 58 11.78 -10.01 8.23
N LEU A 59 10.86 -9.06 8.43
CA LEU A 59 11.14 -7.85 9.20
C LEU A 59 11.26 -8.10 10.70
N THR A 60 10.77 -9.22 11.21
CA THR A 60 10.88 -9.58 12.64
C THR A 60 12.35 -9.60 13.05
N ASN A 61 12.70 -8.87 14.11
CA ASN A 61 14.08 -8.75 14.62
C ASN A 61 15.12 -8.09 13.69
N SER A 62 14.74 -7.64 12.48
CA SER A 62 15.64 -7.06 11.48
C SER A 62 16.35 -5.77 11.89
N SER A 63 15.81 -5.07 12.89
CA SER A 63 16.27 -3.75 13.37
C SER A 63 16.34 -2.66 12.28
N CYS A 64 15.56 -2.79 11.20
CA CYS A 64 15.55 -1.86 10.08
C CYS A 64 14.78 -0.56 10.29
N GLY A 65 14.17 -0.35 11.47
CA GLY A 65 13.25 0.78 11.67
C GLY A 65 13.90 2.14 11.44
N LYS A 66 15.12 2.36 11.94
CA LYS A 66 15.85 3.62 11.73
C LYS A 66 16.24 3.85 10.26
N THR A 67 16.65 2.79 9.57
CA THR A 67 17.01 2.86 8.15
C THR A 67 15.79 3.17 7.30
N ILE A 68 14.65 2.53 7.57
CA ILE A 68 13.38 2.83 6.92
C ILE A 68 12.99 4.31 7.15
N ASP A 69 13.04 4.76 8.40
CA ASP A 69 12.62 6.12 8.77
C ASP A 69 13.55 7.22 8.21
N SER A 70 14.78 6.87 7.80
CA SER A 70 15.71 7.80 7.15
C SER A 70 15.37 8.13 5.69
N ALA A 71 14.54 7.32 5.02
CA ALA A 71 14.11 7.61 3.65
C ALA A 71 13.30 8.92 3.60
N GLN A 72 13.39 9.67 2.51
CA GLN A 72 12.65 10.93 2.36
C GLN A 72 11.13 10.69 2.36
N PHE A 73 10.67 9.59 1.76
CA PHE A 73 9.26 9.21 1.68
C PHE A 73 9.04 7.73 2.00
N VAL A 74 8.13 7.43 2.93
CA VAL A 74 7.86 6.05 3.39
C VAL A 74 6.44 5.60 3.02
N MET A 75 6.39 4.51 2.26
CA MET A 75 5.18 3.87 1.76
C MET A 75 4.91 2.55 2.49
N ARG A 76 3.70 2.35 3.03
CA ARG A 76 3.33 1.16 3.81
C ARG A 76 2.10 0.44 3.24
N CYS A 77 2.05 -0.87 3.42
CA CYS A 77 1.00 -1.71 2.85
C CYS A 77 -0.07 -2.13 3.87
N ASN A 78 -1.34 -1.84 3.57
CA ASN A 78 -2.52 -2.45 4.22
C ASN A 78 -2.64 -2.18 5.74
N LEU A 79 -2.40 -0.93 6.16
CA LEU A 79 -2.52 -0.47 7.56
C LEU A 79 -1.83 -1.40 8.59
N PRO A 80 -0.51 -1.66 8.44
CA PRO A 80 0.16 -2.61 9.32
C PRO A 80 0.52 -1.92 10.66
N PRO A 81 0.49 -2.64 11.80
CA PRO A 81 0.84 -2.05 13.10
C PRO A 81 2.30 -1.56 13.11
N LEU A 82 2.53 -0.40 13.73
CA LEU A 82 3.86 0.24 13.83
C LEU A 82 4.40 0.30 15.25
N GLU A 83 3.52 0.26 16.25
CA GLU A 83 3.86 0.41 17.68
C GLU A 83 3.85 -0.95 18.40
N ASN A 84 4.17 -0.94 19.70
CA ASN A 84 4.25 -2.12 20.57
C ASN A 84 5.45 -3.02 20.27
N GLY A 85 6.60 -2.43 19.98
CA GLY A 85 7.88 -3.12 19.77
C GLY A 85 8.21 -3.34 18.29
N TYR A 86 7.27 -3.14 17.37
CA TYR A 86 7.54 -3.24 15.93
C TYR A 86 8.40 -2.06 15.42
N GLU A 87 8.32 -0.89 16.06
CA GLU A 87 8.96 0.35 15.61
C GLU A 87 10.48 0.20 15.43
N LYS A 88 11.13 -0.65 16.24
CA LYS A 88 12.57 -0.95 16.12
C LYS A 88 12.90 -1.58 14.76
N HIS A 89 11.97 -2.33 14.19
CA HIS A 89 12.18 -3.17 13.02
C HIS A 89 11.57 -2.58 11.75
N VAL A 90 10.44 -1.89 11.87
CA VAL A 90 9.69 -1.37 10.72
C VAL A 90 9.60 0.16 10.70
N GLY A 91 10.06 0.84 11.75
CA GLY A 91 9.99 2.30 11.86
C GLY A 91 8.57 2.82 12.10
N ILE A 92 8.45 4.13 12.32
CA ILE A 92 7.16 4.81 12.52
C ILE A 92 6.84 5.83 11.44
N LYS A 93 7.85 6.30 10.69
CA LYS A 93 7.65 7.29 9.64
C LYS A 93 6.72 6.71 8.58
N THR A 94 5.69 7.46 8.23
CA THR A 94 4.74 7.11 7.19
C THR A 94 4.36 8.39 6.47
N ASP A 95 4.40 8.35 5.15
CA ASP A 95 3.89 9.43 4.29
C ASP A 95 2.69 8.95 3.47
N PHE A 96 2.70 7.66 3.12
CA PHE A 96 1.66 7.02 2.33
C PHE A 96 1.38 5.61 2.81
N VAL A 97 0.13 5.29 3.14
CA VAL A 97 -0.26 3.95 3.56
C VAL A 97 -1.50 3.49 2.82
N THR A 98 -1.55 2.22 2.43
CA THR A 98 -2.71 1.67 1.74
C THR A 98 -3.68 0.98 2.69
N ALA A 99 -4.95 0.91 2.29
CA ALA A 99 -5.95 0.05 2.89
C ALA A 99 -6.71 -0.70 1.80
N ASN A 100 -6.52 -2.02 1.76
CA ASN A 100 -7.48 -2.89 1.08
C ASN A 100 -8.83 -2.82 1.84
N PRO A 101 -9.95 -2.55 1.18
CA PRO A 101 -11.25 -2.45 1.84
C PRO A 101 -11.67 -3.69 2.62
N SER A 102 -11.13 -4.89 2.34
CA SER A 102 -11.41 -6.09 3.14
C SER A 102 -11.09 -5.88 4.62
N ILE A 103 -10.10 -5.05 4.95
CA ILE A 103 -9.75 -4.67 6.33
C ILE A 103 -10.95 -4.08 7.06
N PHE A 104 -11.76 -3.25 6.40
CA PHE A 104 -12.93 -2.64 7.02
C PHE A 104 -13.98 -3.69 7.40
N PHE A 105 -14.10 -4.77 6.64
CA PHE A 105 -15.01 -5.87 6.91
C PHE A 105 -14.44 -6.78 8.00
N ASP A 106 -13.22 -7.28 7.78
CA ASP A 106 -12.61 -8.33 8.59
C ASP A 106 -12.28 -7.85 10.02
N LYS A 107 -11.94 -6.56 10.19
CA LYS A 107 -11.51 -6.01 11.48
C LYS A 107 -12.52 -5.04 12.12
N TYR A 108 -13.35 -4.37 11.31
CA TYR A 108 -14.16 -3.25 11.79
C TYR A 108 -15.65 -3.35 11.43
N GLY A 109 -16.15 -4.54 11.08
CA GLY A 109 -17.59 -4.77 10.88
C GLY A 109 -18.19 -3.90 9.77
N ALA A 110 -17.44 -3.71 8.69
CA ALA A 110 -17.73 -2.82 7.56
C ALA A 110 -17.96 -1.35 7.96
N LEU A 111 -17.55 -0.94 9.16
CA LEU A 111 -17.78 0.39 9.73
C LEU A 111 -19.27 0.78 9.82
N SER A 112 -20.15 -0.22 9.90
CA SER A 112 -21.60 -0.03 10.05
C SER A 112 -22.00 0.36 11.48
N GLY A 113 -21.13 0.09 12.47
CA GLY A 113 -21.34 0.40 13.88
C GLY A 113 -20.33 1.40 14.45
N ARG A 114 -19.79 1.12 15.64
CA ARG A 114 -18.81 2.00 16.31
C ARG A 114 -17.53 2.12 15.47
N ARG A 115 -17.13 3.36 15.17
CA ARG A 115 -15.96 3.68 14.32
C ARG A 115 -14.69 4.03 15.10
N ARG A 116 -14.79 4.23 16.42
CA ARG A 116 -13.68 4.69 17.26
C ARG A 116 -12.44 3.78 17.14
N GLN A 117 -12.60 2.45 17.20
CA GLN A 117 -11.46 1.54 17.11
C GLN A 117 -10.70 1.66 15.77
N PHE A 118 -11.41 1.89 14.67
CA PHE A 118 -10.79 2.14 13.37
C PHE A 118 -10.00 3.45 13.39
N VAL A 119 -10.61 4.55 13.82
CA VAL A 119 -9.97 5.87 13.88
C VAL A 119 -8.74 5.86 14.81
N GLU A 120 -8.84 5.25 15.99
CA GLU A 120 -7.72 5.14 16.92
C GLU A 120 -6.55 4.35 16.32
N SER A 121 -6.83 3.29 15.54
CA SER A 121 -5.79 2.55 14.83
C SER A 121 -5.10 3.32 13.72
N LEU A 122 -5.62 4.49 13.32
CA LEU A 122 -4.99 5.34 12.30
C LEU A 122 -4.09 6.42 12.89
N ARG A 123 -4.11 6.65 14.21
CA ARG A 123 -3.35 7.75 14.84
C ARG A 123 -1.84 7.63 14.64
N SER A 124 -1.32 6.41 14.62
CA SER A 124 0.11 6.13 14.41
C SER A 124 0.64 6.58 13.05
N TYR A 125 -0.24 6.81 12.06
CA TYR A 125 0.16 7.29 10.73
C TYR A 125 0.17 8.83 10.61
N GLY A 126 -0.20 9.58 11.65
CA GLY A 126 -0.15 11.03 11.64
C GLY A 126 -0.88 11.68 10.45
N ASN A 127 -0.22 12.60 9.75
CA ASN A 127 -0.76 13.37 8.62
C ASN A 127 -0.57 12.71 7.24
N SER A 128 -0.31 11.40 7.22
CA SER A 128 -0.13 10.59 6.01
C SER A 128 -1.31 10.64 5.06
N LEU A 129 -1.08 10.24 3.82
CA LEU A 129 -2.14 9.86 2.88
C LEU A 129 -2.56 8.41 3.10
N LEU A 130 -3.87 8.16 3.17
CA LEU A 130 -4.47 6.83 3.23
C LEU A 130 -5.08 6.46 1.87
N LEU A 131 -4.42 5.59 1.12
CA LEU A 131 -4.91 5.11 -0.19
C LEU A 131 -5.87 3.94 -0.04
N ILE A 132 -7.15 4.16 -0.36
CA ILE A 132 -8.20 3.15 -0.26
C ILE A 132 -8.57 2.64 -1.66
N SER A 133 -8.53 1.33 -1.90
CA SER A 133 -8.96 0.72 -3.17
C SER A 133 -10.48 0.52 -3.28
N ALA A 134 -11.22 1.61 -3.03
CA ALA A 134 -12.68 1.62 -2.87
C ALA A 134 -13.48 1.20 -4.12
N PHE A 135 -12.90 1.34 -5.31
CA PHE A 135 -13.58 1.17 -6.58
C PHE A 135 -13.13 -0.05 -7.39
N SER A 136 -12.22 -0.87 -6.85
CA SER A 136 -11.85 -2.15 -7.47
C SER A 136 -13.03 -3.12 -7.55
N PHE A 137 -13.87 -3.17 -6.50
CA PHE A 137 -15.10 -3.94 -6.47
C PHE A 137 -16.23 -3.13 -5.82
N ALA A 138 -17.39 -3.06 -6.50
CA ALA A 138 -18.52 -2.22 -6.07
C ALA A 138 -19.03 -2.53 -4.65
N PHE A 139 -18.89 -3.78 -4.21
CA PHE A 139 -19.25 -4.22 -2.85
C PHE A 139 -18.47 -3.48 -1.75
N TYR A 140 -17.24 -3.07 -2.02
CA TYR A 140 -16.36 -2.42 -1.04
C TYR A 140 -16.55 -0.90 -0.93
N THR A 141 -17.19 -0.28 -1.93
CA THR A 141 -17.35 1.18 -1.98
C THR A 141 -18.08 1.75 -0.74
N PRO A 142 -19.21 1.19 -0.28
CA PRO A 142 -19.92 1.74 0.88
C PRO A 142 -19.10 1.76 2.17
N ALA A 143 -18.35 0.69 2.45
CA ALA A 143 -17.49 0.64 3.64
C ALA A 143 -16.30 1.63 3.53
N SER A 144 -15.76 1.79 2.32
CA SER A 144 -14.68 2.74 2.06
C SER A 144 -15.12 4.20 2.23
N VAL A 145 -16.35 4.53 1.79
CA VAL A 145 -16.95 5.84 2.02
C VAL A 145 -17.23 6.07 3.52
N ARG A 146 -17.69 5.04 4.25
CA ARG A 146 -17.81 5.13 5.72
C ARG A 146 -16.47 5.33 6.42
N ALA A 147 -15.39 4.75 5.90
CA ALA A 147 -14.03 5.00 6.40
C ALA A 147 -13.62 6.45 6.21
N PHE A 148 -13.90 7.03 5.04
CA PHE A 148 -13.68 8.45 4.77
C PHE A 148 -14.44 9.33 5.78
N TYR A 149 -15.75 9.13 5.93
CA TYR A 149 -16.54 9.91 6.88
C TYR A 149 -16.08 9.72 8.33
N ALA A 150 -15.68 8.52 8.72
CA ALA A 150 -15.13 8.29 10.06
C ALA A 150 -13.88 9.14 10.33
N ILE A 151 -13.01 9.30 9.34
CA ILE A 151 -11.80 10.12 9.46
C ILE A 151 -12.17 11.61 9.58
N GLU A 152 -13.11 12.07 8.75
CA GLU A 152 -13.61 13.45 8.74
C GLU A 152 -14.35 13.80 10.05
N ASP A 153 -15.30 12.97 10.47
CA ASP A 153 -16.12 13.15 11.68
C ASP A 153 -15.26 13.27 12.95
N PHE A 154 -14.18 12.49 13.02
CA PHE A 154 -13.25 12.48 14.16
C PHE A 154 -12.10 13.49 14.03
N GLN A 155 -12.00 14.18 12.89
CA GLN A 155 -11.00 15.22 12.63
C GLN A 155 -9.55 14.77 12.90
N ILE A 156 -9.21 13.53 12.56
CA ILE A 156 -7.83 13.04 12.67
C ILE A 156 -6.99 13.47 11.44
N PRO A 157 -5.67 13.65 11.58
CA PRO A 157 -4.86 14.31 10.55
C PRO A 157 -4.62 13.49 9.26
N ILE A 158 -4.89 12.18 9.28
CA ILE A 158 -4.68 11.32 8.11
C ILE A 158 -5.67 11.69 7.00
N ARG A 159 -5.21 11.69 5.74
CA ARG A 159 -6.00 12.17 4.61
C ARG A 159 -6.38 11.02 3.68
N PRO A 160 -7.66 10.59 3.65
CA PRO A 160 -8.09 9.50 2.78
C PRO A 160 -8.12 9.96 1.31
N VAL A 161 -7.62 9.10 0.44
CA VAL A 161 -7.66 9.23 -1.03
C VAL A 161 -8.03 7.88 -1.65
N PHE A 162 -8.55 7.89 -2.87
CA PHE A 162 -8.99 6.67 -3.54
C PHE A 162 -8.05 6.27 -4.67
N LEU A 163 -7.70 4.98 -4.71
CA LEU A 163 -6.92 4.40 -5.80
C LEU A 163 -7.75 4.37 -7.08
N ASN A 164 -7.14 4.81 -8.18
CA ASN A 164 -7.73 4.75 -9.51
C ASN A 164 -7.64 3.31 -10.07
N PRO A 165 -8.76 2.61 -10.31
CA PRO A 165 -8.73 1.26 -10.86
C PRO A 165 -8.16 1.20 -12.29
N GLU A 166 -8.22 2.28 -13.06
CA GLU A 166 -7.67 2.30 -14.41
C GLU A 166 -6.13 2.38 -14.41
N TYR A 167 -5.54 2.97 -13.36
CA TYR A 167 -4.10 2.84 -13.08
C TYR A 167 -3.74 1.39 -12.75
N LEU A 168 -4.56 0.69 -11.95
CA LEU A 168 -4.36 -0.75 -11.69
C LEU A 168 -4.43 -1.60 -12.97
N GLN A 169 -5.34 -1.29 -13.88
CA GLN A 169 -5.43 -1.97 -15.17
C GLN A 169 -4.17 -1.72 -16.01
N SER A 170 -3.67 -0.49 -16.02
CA SER A 170 -2.44 -0.12 -16.73
C SER A 170 -1.23 -0.85 -16.17
N LEU A 171 -1.09 -0.91 -14.85
CA LEU A 171 -0.06 -1.71 -14.17
C LEU A 171 -0.20 -3.20 -14.49
N ALA A 172 -1.41 -3.75 -14.45
CA ALA A 172 -1.63 -5.15 -14.76
C ALA A 172 -1.22 -5.49 -16.20
N LEU A 173 -1.49 -4.61 -17.17
CA LEU A 173 -1.05 -4.77 -18.55
C LEU A 173 0.48 -4.70 -18.66
N PHE A 174 1.11 -3.71 -18.02
CA PHE A 174 2.56 -3.58 -17.97
C PHE A 174 3.22 -4.83 -17.41
N TRP A 175 2.86 -5.26 -16.21
CA TRP A 175 3.48 -6.42 -15.57
C TRP A 175 3.19 -7.74 -16.29
N ARG A 176 2.01 -7.88 -16.90
CA ARG A 176 1.73 -9.03 -17.79
C ARG A 176 2.69 -9.07 -18.98
N SER A 177 3.03 -7.92 -19.56
CA SER A 177 4.02 -7.85 -20.65
C SER A 177 5.42 -8.25 -20.19
N GLN A 178 5.74 -8.07 -18.90
CA GLN A 178 6.97 -8.51 -18.26
C GLN A 178 6.92 -9.98 -17.78
N GLY A 179 5.87 -10.74 -18.15
CA GLY A 179 5.75 -12.16 -17.81
C GLY A 179 5.01 -12.47 -16.50
N LEU A 180 4.57 -11.46 -15.74
CA LEU A 180 3.79 -11.68 -14.52
C LEU A 180 2.38 -12.16 -14.84
N LYS A 181 2.13 -13.46 -14.66
CA LYS A 181 0.81 -14.08 -14.84
C LYS A 181 0.14 -14.26 -13.47
N SER A 182 -0.55 -13.23 -13.00
CA SER A 182 -1.41 -13.30 -11.81
C SER A 182 -2.83 -12.82 -12.13
N ALA A 183 -3.80 -13.25 -11.32
CA ALA A 183 -5.18 -12.75 -11.43
C ALA A 183 -5.25 -11.28 -11.02
N ARG A 184 -4.44 -10.88 -10.03
CA ARG A 184 -4.31 -9.51 -9.54
C ARG A 184 -2.92 -9.30 -8.95
N LEU A 185 -2.33 -8.14 -9.20
CA LEU A 185 -1.09 -7.70 -8.54
C LEU A 185 -1.30 -7.57 -7.02
N SER A 186 -0.29 -7.94 -6.22
CA SER A 186 -0.30 -7.61 -4.80
C SER A 186 -0.21 -6.10 -4.57
N THR A 187 -0.65 -5.67 -3.38
CA THR A 187 -0.40 -4.29 -2.92
C THR A 187 1.08 -3.94 -2.96
N GLY A 188 1.97 -4.89 -2.64
CA GLY A 188 3.41 -4.68 -2.66
C GLY A 188 3.92 -4.28 -4.05
N ILE A 189 3.53 -5.01 -5.10
CA ILE A 189 3.92 -4.67 -6.48
C ILE A 189 3.32 -3.35 -6.94
N ILE A 190 2.07 -3.07 -6.58
CA ILE A 190 1.42 -1.78 -6.90
C ILE A 190 2.22 -0.62 -6.27
N MET A 191 2.63 -0.76 -5.01
CA MET A 191 3.38 0.25 -4.28
C MET A 191 4.81 0.39 -4.77
N ALA A 192 5.50 -0.71 -5.09
CA ALA A 192 6.82 -0.68 -5.68
C ALA A 192 6.82 0.02 -7.06
N SER A 193 5.79 -0.26 -7.89
CA SER A 193 5.63 0.42 -9.19
C SER A 193 5.42 1.91 -9.02
N LEU A 194 4.54 2.32 -8.08
CA LEU A 194 4.30 3.72 -7.80
C LEU A 194 5.54 4.43 -7.25
N ALA A 195 6.34 3.77 -6.41
CA ALA A 195 7.60 4.32 -5.92
C ALA A 195 8.59 4.57 -7.07
N LEU A 196 8.70 3.63 -8.02
CA LEU A 196 9.57 3.78 -9.20
C LEU A 196 9.13 4.93 -10.13
N GLU A 197 7.87 5.35 -10.08
CA GLU A 197 7.37 6.51 -10.82
C GLU A 197 7.61 7.85 -10.11
N LEU A 198 7.87 7.82 -8.80
CA LEU A 198 7.89 9.01 -7.94
C LEU A 198 9.23 9.27 -7.28
N CYS A 199 10.18 8.35 -7.38
CA CYS A 199 11.41 8.40 -6.60
C CYS A 199 12.64 8.02 -7.43
N ASP A 200 13.77 8.69 -7.15
CA ASP A 200 15.04 8.40 -7.81
C ASP A 200 15.70 7.12 -7.27
N ASP A 201 15.54 6.85 -5.96
CA ASP A 201 16.05 5.66 -5.30
C ASP A 201 14.96 4.93 -4.49
N VAL A 202 14.71 3.66 -4.83
CA VAL A 202 13.66 2.84 -4.23
C VAL A 202 14.23 1.68 -3.45
N HIS A 203 13.92 1.64 -2.16
CA HIS A 203 14.30 0.59 -1.22
C HIS A 203 13.06 -0.21 -0.79
N LEU A 204 13.12 -1.53 -0.93
CA LEU A 204 12.04 -2.45 -0.56
C LEU A 204 12.41 -3.23 0.71
N TYR A 205 11.52 -3.21 1.70
CA TYR A 205 11.65 -3.91 2.98
C TYR A 205 10.46 -4.83 3.21
N GLY A 206 10.67 -6.04 3.74
CA GLY A 206 9.57 -6.97 4.05
C GLY A 206 8.93 -7.65 2.84
N PHE A 207 9.61 -7.65 1.69
CA PHE A 207 9.21 -8.35 0.48
C PHE A 207 9.84 -9.74 0.45
N TRP A 208 9.27 -10.65 1.23
CA TRP A 208 9.71 -12.05 1.30
C TRP A 208 8.50 -12.97 1.48
N PRO A 209 8.07 -13.68 0.42
CA PRO A 209 6.83 -14.47 0.45
C PRO A 209 7.04 -15.92 0.89
N PHE A 210 8.16 -16.23 1.56
CA PHE A 210 8.52 -17.60 1.94
C PHE A 210 8.57 -17.76 3.46
N SER A 211 8.28 -18.97 3.95
CA SER A 211 8.21 -19.29 5.38
C SER A 211 9.56 -19.53 6.04
N THR A 212 10.67 -19.40 5.32
CA THR A 212 12.03 -19.67 5.83
C THR A 212 12.90 -18.47 5.56
N HIS A 213 13.63 -17.99 6.57
CA HIS A 213 14.52 -16.84 6.42
C HIS A 213 15.69 -17.17 5.47
N PRO A 214 16.04 -16.30 4.51
CA PRO A 214 17.01 -16.63 3.45
C PRO A 214 18.44 -16.88 3.97
N PHE A 215 18.85 -16.21 5.06
CA PHE A 215 20.21 -16.31 5.59
C PHE A 215 20.37 -17.24 6.81
N SER A 216 19.47 -17.15 7.78
CA SER A 216 19.54 -17.92 9.05
C SER A 216 18.70 -19.19 9.05
N PHE A 217 17.89 -19.42 8.02
CA PHE A 217 17.08 -20.64 7.83
C PHE A 217 16.04 -20.95 8.92
N HIS A 218 15.76 -20.02 9.83
CA HIS A 218 14.67 -20.18 10.79
C HIS A 218 13.29 -19.96 10.14
N ASN A 219 12.24 -20.49 10.78
CA ASN A 219 10.88 -20.32 10.30
C ASN A 219 10.39 -18.88 10.54
N LEU A 220 9.73 -18.33 9.54
CA LEU A 220 9.08 -17.02 9.55
C LEU A 220 7.57 -17.19 9.56
N THR A 221 6.90 -16.27 10.25
CA THR A 221 5.47 -16.03 10.07
C THR A 221 5.20 -15.34 8.74
N ASN A 222 3.95 -15.41 8.26
CA ASN A 222 3.58 -14.73 7.02
C ASN A 222 3.72 -13.19 7.15
N HIS A 223 3.30 -12.61 8.27
CA HIS A 223 3.50 -11.19 8.55
C HIS A 223 4.41 -10.97 9.77
N TYR A 224 5.02 -9.79 9.88
CA TYR A 224 5.83 -9.45 11.06
C TYR A 224 5.01 -9.24 12.35
N TYR A 225 3.68 -9.18 12.24
CA TYR A 225 2.75 -8.90 13.34
C TYR A 225 1.69 -9.99 13.58
N ASP A 226 1.56 -10.95 12.68
CA ASP A 226 0.70 -12.13 12.82
C ASP A 226 1.11 -13.23 11.82
N ASP A 227 0.47 -14.39 11.91
CA ASP A 227 0.68 -15.50 10.97
C ASP A 227 -0.55 -15.78 10.08
N ARG A 228 -1.31 -14.74 9.72
CA ARG A 228 -2.46 -14.89 8.84
C ARG A 228 -2.00 -15.20 7.44
N GLN A 229 -2.31 -16.40 6.97
CA GLN A 229 -1.93 -16.88 5.64
C GLN A 229 -2.69 -16.14 4.52
N VAL A 230 -2.01 -15.94 3.40
CA VAL A 230 -2.60 -15.35 2.19
C VAL A 230 -3.63 -16.33 1.61
N LYS A 231 -4.77 -15.81 1.14
CA LYS A 231 -5.72 -16.62 0.37
C LYS A 231 -5.06 -17.06 -0.93
N ALA A 232 -4.85 -18.38 -1.09
CA ALA A 232 -4.25 -18.96 -2.28
C ALA A 232 -5.06 -18.58 -3.55
N GLY A 233 -4.35 -18.38 -4.67
CA GLY A 233 -4.95 -18.19 -5.99
C GLY A 233 -5.27 -16.75 -6.42
N PHE A 234 -5.13 -15.75 -5.55
CA PHE A 234 -5.34 -14.33 -5.92
C PHE A 234 -4.07 -13.64 -6.45
N HIS A 235 -2.93 -13.91 -5.81
CA HIS A 235 -1.64 -13.30 -6.09
C HIS A 235 -0.60 -14.38 -6.40
N ALA A 236 0.39 -14.05 -7.23
CA ALA A 236 1.52 -14.92 -7.53
C ALA A 236 2.76 -14.45 -6.76
N MET A 237 2.68 -14.44 -5.43
CA MET A 237 3.68 -13.79 -4.57
C MET A 237 5.14 -14.25 -4.84
N PRO A 238 5.43 -15.56 -5.04
CA PRO A 238 6.79 -15.99 -5.42
C PRO A 238 7.26 -15.41 -6.76
N THR A 239 6.40 -15.41 -7.78
CA THR A 239 6.72 -14.83 -9.10
C THR A 239 6.88 -13.31 -9.04
N GLU A 240 6.07 -12.63 -8.24
CA GLU A 240 6.24 -11.20 -7.96
C GLU A 240 7.60 -10.92 -7.31
N PHE A 241 8.01 -11.74 -6.34
CA PHE A 241 9.32 -11.64 -5.71
C PHE A 241 10.47 -11.87 -6.69
N GLU A 242 10.38 -12.88 -7.57
CA GLU A 242 11.38 -13.14 -8.60
C GLU A 242 11.61 -11.91 -9.51
N LEU A 243 10.54 -11.22 -9.90
CA LEU A 243 10.64 -9.99 -10.67
C LEU A 243 11.30 -8.85 -9.89
N LEU A 244 10.94 -8.67 -8.62
CA LEU A 244 11.59 -7.68 -7.76
C LEU A 244 13.08 -7.99 -7.56
N LEU A 245 13.44 -9.26 -7.45
CA LEU A 245 14.84 -9.70 -7.37
C LEU A 245 15.61 -9.43 -8.67
N GLN A 246 14.96 -9.57 -9.84
CA GLN A 246 15.54 -9.20 -11.13
C GLN A 246 15.76 -7.69 -11.24
N LEU A 247 14.79 -6.86 -10.83
CA LEU A 247 14.97 -5.41 -10.78
C LEU A 247 16.09 -5.01 -9.82
N HIS A 248 16.21 -5.73 -8.70
CA HIS A 248 17.30 -5.54 -7.77
C HIS A 248 18.68 -5.84 -8.39
N SER A 249 18.83 -6.96 -9.09
CA SER A 249 20.11 -7.32 -9.72
C SER A 249 20.50 -6.39 -10.87
N GLN A 250 19.52 -5.72 -11.49
CA GLN A 250 19.73 -4.69 -12.51
C GLN A 250 20.03 -3.30 -11.91
N GLY A 251 19.98 -3.13 -10.58
CA GLY A 251 20.19 -1.85 -9.92
C GLY A 251 19.04 -0.86 -10.03
N ILE A 252 17.86 -1.31 -10.47
CA ILE A 252 16.65 -0.47 -10.62
C ILE A 252 16.02 -0.16 -9.25
N LEU A 253 16.14 -1.09 -8.30
CA LEU A 253 15.70 -0.92 -6.91
C LEU A 253 16.60 -1.70 -5.96
N ARG A 254 16.46 -1.48 -4.65
CA ARG A 254 17.22 -2.21 -3.62
C ARG A 254 16.29 -3.06 -2.75
N LEU A 255 16.47 -4.37 -2.80
CA LEU A 255 15.70 -5.31 -1.99
C LEU A 255 16.48 -5.67 -0.72
N HIS A 256 15.92 -5.34 0.45
CA HIS A 256 16.54 -5.60 1.75
C HIS A 256 15.97 -6.89 2.36
N LEU A 257 16.81 -7.93 2.42
CA LEU A 257 16.45 -9.27 2.92
C LEU A 257 17.15 -9.66 4.23
N GLY A 258 18.07 -8.81 4.71
CA GLY A 258 18.85 -9.07 5.91
C GLY A 258 18.57 -8.04 7.01
N ASP A 259 19.21 -8.25 8.15
CA ASP A 259 19.17 -7.30 9.25
C ASP A 259 19.85 -5.99 8.85
N CYS A 260 19.32 -4.87 9.35
CA CYS A 260 19.95 -3.58 9.20
C CYS A 260 20.96 -3.34 10.33
N GLN A 261 22.15 -2.87 9.95
CA GLN A 261 23.17 -2.45 10.90
C GLN A 261 22.66 -1.24 11.71
N PRO A 262 22.81 -1.24 13.05
CA PRO A 262 22.51 -0.08 13.86
C PRO A 262 23.57 1.02 13.62
N GLY A 263 23.37 1.85 12.59
CA GLY A 263 24.18 3.03 12.30
C GLY A 263 25.49 2.73 11.58
N GLY A 264 25.47 2.78 10.24
CA GLY A 264 26.67 3.07 9.47
C GLY A 264 26.84 4.59 9.40
N THR A 265 27.93 5.09 9.96
CA THR A 265 28.47 6.45 9.70
C THR A 265 28.73 6.66 8.22
#